data_AF-A0A4S2D194-F1
#
_entry.id   AF-A0A4S2D194-F1
#
_cell.length_a   1.000
_cell.length_b   1.000
_cell.length_c   1.000
_cell.angle_alpha   90.00
_cell.angle_beta   90.00
_cell.angle_gamma   90.00
#
_symmetry.space_group_name_H-M   'P 1'
#
loop_
_entity.id
_entity.type
_entity.pdbx_description
1 polymer ?
#
loop_
_entity_poly.entity_id
_entity_poly.type
_entity_poly.pdbx_seq_one_letter_code
_entity_poly.pdbx_strand_id
1 'polypeptide(L)'
;MTSKHTPGPWAVQSAEECTGRQLDDLVKWVVTGDQHSLWISTGPTWDPEHAEESEANARLIAAAPELLKALQGARREIAALVAACGEGVCTAAALEAADTAIAKATGGA
;
A
#
# COMPACT_ATOMS: atom_id res chain seq x y z
N MET A 1 10.24 -16.75 -11.96
CA MET A 1 9.13 -16.11 -11.22
C MET A 1 9.68 -15.56 -9.92
N THR A 2 9.44 -14.28 -9.60
CA THR A 2 9.59 -13.80 -8.22
C THR A 2 8.49 -12.78 -7.92
N SER A 3 7.30 -13.23 -7.52
CA SER A 3 6.36 -12.36 -6.83
C SER A 3 6.59 -12.52 -5.32
N LYS A 4 7.17 -11.50 -4.70
CA LYS A 4 6.98 -11.24 -3.28
C LYS A 4 6.44 -9.81 -3.18
N HIS A 5 5.20 -9.67 -3.64
CA HIS A 5 4.37 -8.46 -3.86
C HIS A 5 4.70 -7.25 -2.97
N THR A 6 4.88 -6.04 -3.52
CA THR A 6 3.83 -5.08 -3.93
C THR A 6 4.10 -4.47 -5.31
N PRO A 7 3.37 -4.89 -6.35
CA PRO A 7 3.09 -3.98 -7.48
C PRO A 7 1.58 -3.85 -7.75
N GLY A 8 1.10 -2.61 -7.82
CA GLY A 8 -0.22 -2.21 -8.35
C GLY A 8 -0.15 -1.68 -9.78
N PRO A 9 -1.24 -1.10 -10.33
CA PRO A 9 -2.20 -0.25 -9.62
C PRO A 9 -3.26 -1.02 -8.84
N TRP A 10 -3.67 -0.47 -7.70
CA TRP A 10 -4.78 -0.98 -6.91
C TRP A 10 -5.92 0.04 -6.87
N ALA A 11 -7.15 -0.43 -6.81
CA ALA A 11 -8.33 0.43 -6.74
C ALA A 11 -9.26 -0.02 -5.62
N VAL A 12 -9.82 0.95 -4.89
CA VAL A 12 -10.94 0.73 -3.97
C VAL A 12 -12.21 0.73 -4.79
N GLN A 13 -13.05 -0.27 -4.58
CA GLN A 13 -14.39 -0.36 -5.14
C GLN A 13 -15.34 -0.80 -4.03
N SER A 14 -16.62 -0.47 -4.14
CA SER A 14 -17.62 -1.18 -3.35
C SER A 14 -17.72 -2.64 -3.82
N ALA A 15 -18.15 -3.51 -2.91
CA ALA A 15 -18.29 -4.94 -3.21
C ALA A 15 -19.33 -5.18 -4.32
N GLU A 16 -20.36 -4.32 -4.39
CA GLU A 16 -21.37 -4.33 -5.45
C GLU A 16 -20.80 -3.91 -6.80
N GLU A 17 -20.02 -2.81 -6.86
CA GLU A 17 -19.36 -2.36 -8.10
C GLU A 17 -18.42 -3.42 -8.67
N CYS A 18 -17.66 -4.09 -7.81
CA CYS A 18 -16.69 -5.10 -8.23
C CYS A 18 -17.36 -6.39 -8.74
N THR A 19 -18.46 -6.82 -8.12
CA THR A 19 -19.11 -8.11 -8.43
C THR A 19 -20.35 -8.01 -9.31
N GLY A 20 -20.89 -6.80 -9.51
CA GLY A 20 -22.14 -6.55 -10.20
C GLY A 20 -23.37 -7.11 -9.47
N ARG A 21 -23.24 -7.48 -8.19
CA ARG A 21 -24.31 -8.01 -7.36
C ARG A 21 -24.23 -7.45 -5.95
N GLN A 22 -25.39 -7.28 -5.31
CA GLN A 22 -25.42 -7.03 -3.88
C GLN A 22 -24.87 -8.26 -3.15
N LEU A 23 -23.75 -8.09 -2.45
CA LEU A 23 -23.20 -9.09 -1.54
C LEU A 23 -23.89 -8.95 -0.18
N ASP A 24 -23.93 -10.05 0.59
CA ASP A 24 -24.41 -10.03 1.97
C ASP A 24 -23.67 -8.95 2.78
N ASP A 25 -24.25 -8.51 3.90
CA ASP A 25 -23.75 -7.45 4.80
C ASP A 25 -22.39 -7.78 5.49
N LEU A 26 -21.52 -8.55 4.85
CA LEU A 26 -20.20 -9.01 5.33
C LEU A 26 -19.01 -8.32 4.63
N VAL A 27 -19.20 -7.74 3.43
CA VAL A 27 -18.15 -7.01 2.70
C VAL A 27 -18.73 -5.77 2.03
N LYS A 28 -18.23 -4.58 2.38
CA LYS A 28 -18.64 -3.30 1.75
C LYS A 28 -17.60 -2.77 0.79
N TRP A 29 -16.32 -2.86 1.15
CA TRP A 29 -15.20 -2.34 0.38
C TRP A 29 -14.27 -3.45 -0.06
N VAL A 30 -13.75 -3.34 -1.28
CA VAL A 30 -12.75 -4.25 -1.81
C VAL A 30 -11.59 -3.44 -2.39
N VAL A 31 -10.37 -3.91 -2.14
CA VAL A 31 -9.18 -3.42 -2.84
C VAL A 31 -8.86 -4.43 -3.92
N THR A 32 -8.70 -3.96 -5.15
CA THR A 32 -8.59 -4.80 -6.36
C THR A 32 -7.30 -4.48 -7.10
N GLY A 33 -6.67 -5.50 -7.71
CA GLY A 33 -5.50 -5.32 -8.57
C GLY A 33 -5.83 -5.08 -10.06
N ASP A 34 -7.09 -5.31 -10.44
CA ASP A 34 -7.67 -5.05 -11.76
C ASP A 34 -9.16 -4.73 -11.63
N GLN A 35 -9.81 -4.32 -12.72
CA GLN A 35 -11.23 -3.93 -12.67
C GLN A 35 -12.18 -5.10 -12.38
N HIS A 36 -11.76 -6.38 -12.37
CA HIS A 36 -12.73 -7.47 -12.50
C HIS A 36 -12.53 -8.79 -11.77
N SER A 37 -11.42 -9.15 -11.11
CA SER A 37 -11.39 -10.51 -10.50
C SER A 37 -10.41 -10.78 -9.36
N LEU A 38 -9.44 -9.92 -9.05
CA LEU A 38 -8.45 -10.20 -8.00
C LEU A 38 -8.61 -9.27 -6.80
N TRP A 39 -9.26 -9.77 -5.75
CA TRP A 39 -9.36 -9.11 -4.46
C TRP A 39 -8.00 -9.19 -3.74
N ILE A 40 -7.42 -8.03 -3.48
CA ILE A 40 -6.20 -7.84 -2.68
C ILE A 40 -6.57 -7.79 -1.19
N SER A 41 -7.71 -7.17 -0.86
CA SER A 41 -8.21 -7.05 0.51
C SER A 41 -9.73 -6.80 0.51
N THR A 42 -10.38 -7.18 1.60
CA THR A 42 -11.80 -6.92 1.87
C THR A 42 -11.96 -6.12 3.15
N GLY A 43 -12.75 -5.05 3.10
CA GLY A 43 -13.18 -4.27 4.24
C GLY A 43 -14.40 -4.90 4.90
N PRO A 44 -14.32 -5.28 6.19
CA PRO A 44 -15.43 -5.90 6.88
C PRO A 44 -16.56 -4.92 7.22
N THR A 45 -17.73 -5.47 7.51
CA THR A 45 -18.98 -4.75 7.80
C THR A 45 -19.71 -5.28 9.03
N TRP A 46 -19.11 -6.19 9.81
CA TRP A 46 -19.72 -6.75 11.02
C TRP A 46 -20.01 -5.69 12.10
N ASP A 47 -19.48 -4.47 11.93
CA ASP A 47 -19.76 -3.34 12.79
C ASP A 47 -19.99 -2.05 11.96
N PRO A 48 -21.25 -1.55 11.90
CA PRO A 48 -21.58 -0.30 11.23
C PRO A 48 -20.85 0.93 11.78
N GLU A 49 -20.46 0.92 13.06
CA GLU A 49 -19.74 2.04 13.70
C GLU A 49 -18.33 2.21 13.09
N HIS A 50 -17.77 1.15 12.50
CA HIS A 50 -16.44 1.14 11.89
C HIS A 50 -16.48 1.22 10.35
N ALA A 51 -17.63 1.53 9.75
CA ALA A 51 -17.77 1.60 8.30
C ALA A 51 -16.85 2.66 7.65
N GLU A 52 -16.69 3.81 8.30
CA GLU A 52 -15.81 4.89 7.84
C GLU A 52 -14.32 4.49 7.98
N GLU A 53 -13.97 3.81 9.07
CA GLU A 53 -12.61 3.30 9.29
C GLU A 53 -12.26 2.23 8.25
N SER A 54 -13.19 1.33 7.94
CA SER A 54 -13.04 0.29 6.90
C SER A 54 -12.77 0.91 5.53
N GLU A 55 -13.49 1.99 5.18
CA GLU A 55 -13.24 2.74 3.94
C GLU A 55 -11.87 3.43 3.94
N ALA A 56 -11.50 4.08 5.04
CA ALA A 56 -10.21 4.76 5.18
C ALA A 56 -9.04 3.77 5.07
N ASN A 57 -9.15 2.60 5.69
CA ASN A 57 -8.18 1.52 5.61
C ASN A 57 -8.07 0.96 4.19
N ALA A 58 -9.20 0.77 3.49
CA ALA A 58 -9.18 0.34 2.09
C ALA A 58 -8.46 1.34 1.20
N ARG A 59 -8.72 2.65 1.38
CA ARG A 59 -8.00 3.74 0.67
C ARG A 59 -6.51 3.73 0.96
N LEU A 60 -6.12 3.52 2.22
CA LEU A 60 -4.71 3.43 2.62
C LEU A 60 -4.01 2.23 1.97
N ILE A 61 -4.65 1.06 1.98
CA ILE A 61 -4.11 -0.14 1.33
C ILE A 61 -3.96 0.12 -0.18
N ALA A 62 -4.99 0.65 -0.85
CA ALA A 62 -4.96 0.93 -2.27
C ALA A 62 -3.83 1.89 -2.69
N ALA A 63 -3.46 2.83 -1.83
CA ALA A 63 -2.37 3.78 -2.07
C ALA A 63 -0.96 3.18 -1.85
N ALA A 64 -0.83 1.93 -1.40
CA ALA A 64 0.47 1.33 -1.10
C ALA A 64 1.46 1.33 -2.30
N PRO A 65 1.05 1.10 -3.57
CA PRO A 65 1.96 1.22 -4.72
C PRO A 65 2.54 2.63 -4.87
N GLU A 66 1.72 3.66 -4.74
CA GLU A 66 2.11 5.07 -4.83
C GLU A 66 3.01 5.47 -3.67
N LEU A 67 2.67 5.04 -2.45
CA LEU A 67 3.48 5.26 -1.25
C LEU A 67 4.85 4.59 -1.36
N LEU A 68 4.92 3.36 -1.89
CA LEU A 68 6.19 2.66 -2.16
C LEU A 68 7.04 3.43 -3.17
N LYS A 69 6.44 3.89 -4.27
CA LYS A 69 7.14 4.71 -5.29
C LYS A 69 7.65 6.02 -4.71
N ALA A 70 6.85 6.70 -3.89
CA ALA A 70 7.24 7.93 -3.20
C ALA A 70 8.42 7.69 -2.23
N LEU A 71 8.37 6.61 -1.44
CA LEU A 71 9.44 6.24 -0.51
C LEU A 71 10.75 5.91 -1.25
N GLN A 72 10.69 5.17 -2.36
CA GLN A 72 11.84 4.90 -3.23
C GLN A 72 12.43 6.21 -3.79
N GLY A 73 11.58 7.18 -4.15
CA GLY A 73 11.99 8.53 -4.53
C GLY A 73 12.74 9.24 -3.41
N ALA A 74 12.11 9.36 -2.24
CA ALA A 74 12.70 10.01 -1.06
C ALA A 74 14.03 9.38 -0.66
N ARG A 75 14.12 8.04 -0.66
CA ARG A 75 15.36 7.30 -0.37
C ARG A 75 16.50 7.71 -1.30
N ARG A 76 16.22 7.85 -2.61
CA ARG A 76 17.25 8.27 -3.59
C ARG A 76 17.74 9.70 -3.33
N GLU A 77 16.82 10.63 -3.06
CA GLU A 77 17.17 12.02 -2.76
C GLU A 77 17.99 12.14 -1.47
N ILE A 78 17.57 11.44 -0.42
CA ILE A 78 18.32 11.42 0.85
C ILE A 78 19.73 10.86 0.61
N ALA A 79 19.87 9.75 -0.12
CA ALA A 79 21.17 9.17 -0.43
C ALA A 79 22.09 10.14 -1.20
N ALA A 80 21.53 10.89 -2.16
CA ALA A 80 22.28 11.90 -2.91
C ALA A 80 22.76 13.05 -2.01
N LEU A 81 21.91 13.51 -1.08
CA LEU A 81 22.28 14.53 -0.10
C LEU A 81 23.38 14.06 0.85
N VAL A 82 23.33 12.81 1.32
CA VAL A 82 24.40 12.22 2.16
C VAL A 82 25.74 12.24 1.42
N ALA A 83 25.74 11.80 0.16
CA ALA A 83 26.95 11.75 -0.65
C ALA A 83 27.55 13.14 -0.91
N ALA A 84 26.72 14.18 -1.04
CA ALA A 84 27.16 15.55 -1.30
C ALA A 84 27.68 16.28 -0.05
N CYS A 85 27.11 16.02 1.13
CA CYS A 85 27.42 16.75 2.37
C CYS A 85 28.57 16.16 3.21
N GLY A 86 29.05 14.95 2.89
CA GLY A 86 30.15 14.27 3.61
C GLY A 86 29.73 13.59 4.92
N GLU A 87 30.69 12.94 5.59
CA GLU A 87 30.48 12.24 6.87
C GLU A 87 30.06 13.23 7.98
N GLY A 88 28.89 13.01 8.58
CA GLY A 88 28.39 13.84 9.70
C GLY A 88 26.89 14.19 9.63
N VAL A 89 26.22 13.93 8.50
CA VAL A 89 24.77 14.09 8.39
C VAL A 89 24.06 12.87 9.00
N CYS A 90 23.15 13.10 9.94
CA CYS A 90 22.41 12.09 10.70
C CYS A 90 21.30 11.42 9.85
N THR A 91 21.67 10.82 8.72
CA THR A 91 20.75 10.28 7.70
C THR A 91 20.90 8.77 7.47
N ALA A 92 21.90 8.12 8.07
CA ALA A 92 22.11 6.68 7.95
C ALA A 92 20.90 5.86 8.46
N ALA A 93 20.36 6.22 9.63
CA ALA A 93 19.18 5.55 10.19
C ALA A 93 17.92 5.74 9.33
N ALA A 94 17.75 6.91 8.70
CA ALA A 94 16.61 7.17 7.82
C ALA A 94 16.69 6.36 6.52
N LEU A 95 17.90 6.19 5.96
CA LEU A 95 18.14 5.34 4.79
C LEU A 95 17.91 3.86 5.12
N GLU A 96 18.40 3.39 6.26
CA GLU A 96 18.19 2.01 6.71
C GLU A 96 16.70 1.72 6.95
N ALA A 97 15.97 2.64 7.56
CA ALA A 97 14.53 2.52 7.76
C ALA A 97 13.78 2.48 6.41
N ALA A 98 14.17 3.32 5.45
CA ALA A 98 13.57 3.33 4.11
C ALA A 98 13.87 2.01 3.37
N ASP A 99 15.11 1.53 3.41
CA ASP A 99 15.54 0.30 2.76
C ASP A 99 14.81 -0.92 3.37
N THR A 100 14.66 -0.96 4.69
CA THR A 100 13.89 -2.01 5.40
C THR A 100 12.41 -2.00 5.00
N ALA A 101 11.79 -0.81 4.97
CA ALA A 101 10.38 -0.69 4.59
C ALA A 101 10.15 -1.08 3.12
N ILE A 102 11.04 -0.67 2.21
CA ILE A 102 11.01 -1.06 0.80
C ILE A 102 11.17 -2.57 0.67
N ALA A 103 12.17 -3.15 1.35
CA ALA A 103 12.41 -4.60 1.33
C ALA A 103 11.15 -5.35 1.77
N LYS A 104 10.55 -4.98 2.90
CA LYS A 104 9.30 -5.59 3.37
C LYS A 104 8.17 -5.46 2.35
N ALA A 105 8.01 -4.28 1.73
CA ALA A 105 6.97 -4.01 0.74
C ALA A 105 7.21 -4.71 -0.61
N THR A 106 8.46 -5.07 -0.95
CA THR A 106 8.82 -5.83 -2.15
C THR A 106 9.23 -7.28 -1.83
N GLY A 107 8.90 -7.73 -0.61
CA GLY A 107 9.11 -9.09 -0.13
C GLY A 107 10.56 -9.57 -0.07
N GLY A 108 11.50 -8.63 0.06
CA GLY A 108 12.81 -8.89 0.66
C GLY A 108 12.65 -9.22 2.15
N ALA A 109 13.57 -10.05 2.66
CA ALA A 109 13.67 -10.37 4.09
C ALA A 109 14.27 -9.19 4.87
#